data_AF-A0A948IRS2-F1
#
_entry.id   AF-A0A948IRS2-F1
#
_cell.length_a   1.000
_cell.length_b   1.000
_cell.length_c   1.000
_cell.angle_alpha   90.00
_cell.angle_beta   90.00
_cell.angle_gamma   90.00
#
_symmetry.space_group_name_H-M   'P 1'
#
loop_
_entity.id
_entity.type
_entity.pdbx_description
1 polymer ?
#
loop_
_entity_poly.entity_id
_entity_poly.type
_entity_poly.pdbx_seq_one_letter_code
_entity_poly.pdbx_strand_id
1 'polypeptide(L)'
;YSQGGEAWKNYGALGAQVSNTPYGAELMDFHFDPVVLKLIGLLKKALPDCAEADIFWGYHFVTGALMLTLARTGRINRLSGGLCDSDDFEAVKDRMAGFMAAGFLAICKTGAGPGR
;
A
#
# COMPACT_ATOMS: atom_id res chain seq x y z
N TYR A 1 5.73 -3.92 -14.34
CA TYR A 1 6.43 -3.67 -13.06
C TYR A 1 7.60 -4.64 -12.80
N SER A 2 7.52 -5.92 -13.16
CA SER A 2 8.61 -6.90 -12.92
C SER A 2 9.76 -6.92 -13.95
N GLN A 3 9.67 -6.17 -15.05
CA GLN A 3 10.63 -6.17 -16.17
C GLN A 3 11.75 -5.11 -16.07
N GLY A 4 11.72 -4.23 -15.06
CA GLY A 4 12.63 -3.07 -14.98
C GLY A 4 14.05 -3.36 -14.46
N GLY A 5 14.34 -4.61 -14.09
CA GLY A 5 15.64 -5.02 -13.54
C GLY A 5 16.01 -4.33 -12.22
N GLU A 6 17.27 -4.48 -11.79
CA GLU A 6 17.77 -3.92 -10.53
C GLU A 6 17.66 -2.39 -10.45
N ALA A 7 17.87 -1.67 -11.56
CA ALA A 7 17.76 -0.21 -11.57
C ALA A 7 16.35 0.27 -11.15
N TRP A 8 15.31 -0.41 -11.63
CA TRP A 8 13.94 -0.11 -11.24
C TRP A 8 13.66 -0.43 -9.77
N LYS A 9 14.20 -1.54 -9.27
CA LYS A 9 14.05 -1.90 -7.84
C LYS A 9 14.77 -0.89 -6.94
N ASN A 10 15.95 -0.42 -7.33
CA ASN A 10 16.71 0.59 -6.58
C ASN A 10 16.01 1.94 -6.58
N TYR A 11 15.43 2.35 -7.71
CA TYR A 11 14.58 3.54 -7.79
C TYR A 11 13.37 3.44 -6.85
N GLY A 12 12.67 2.29 -6.85
CA GLY A 12 11.56 2.04 -5.93
C GLY A 12 11.95 2.12 -4.45
N ALA A 13 13.12 1.58 -4.10
CA ALA A 13 13.66 1.65 -2.73
C ALA A 13 13.99 3.09 -2.31
N LEU A 14 14.66 3.86 -3.18
CA LEU A 14 14.91 5.28 -2.95
C LEU A 14 13.61 6.07 -2.78
N GLY A 15 12.64 5.86 -3.68
CA GLY A 15 11.32 6.50 -3.60
C GLY A 15 10.64 6.21 -2.26
N ALA A 16 10.58 4.94 -1.85
CA ALA A 16 9.97 4.56 -0.58
C ALA A 16 10.65 5.17 0.65
N GLN A 17 11.97 5.33 0.65
CA GLN A 17 12.68 5.99 1.74
C GLN A 17 12.39 7.50 1.78
N VAL A 18 12.44 8.16 0.62
CA VAL A 18 12.26 9.61 0.51
C VAL A 18 10.81 10.02 0.78
N SER A 19 9.83 9.29 0.27
CA SER A 19 8.39 9.58 0.43
C SER A 19 7.92 9.59 1.89
N ASN A 20 8.66 8.96 2.81
CA ASN A 20 8.34 8.95 4.23
C ASN A 20 8.98 10.10 5.03
N THR A 21 9.67 11.03 4.36
CA THR A 21 10.20 12.27 4.97
C THR A 21 9.18 13.42 4.85
N PRO A 22 9.23 14.47 5.67
CA PRO A 22 8.32 15.62 5.55
C PRO A 22 8.32 16.25 4.15
N TYR A 23 9.50 16.45 3.56
CA TYR A 23 9.63 16.97 2.20
C TYR A 23 9.11 16.00 1.13
N GLY A 24 9.35 14.70 1.31
CA GLY A 24 8.82 13.67 0.42
C GLY A 24 7.30 13.58 0.47
N ALA A 25 6.69 13.76 1.65
CA ALA A 25 5.24 13.83 1.81
C ALA A 25 4.65 15.01 1.02
N GLU A 26 5.25 16.21 1.12
CA GLU A 26 4.81 17.38 0.34
C GLU A 26 4.89 17.15 -1.18
N LEU A 27 5.94 16.46 -1.66
CA LEU A 27 6.02 16.06 -3.07
C LEU A 27 4.96 15.03 -3.47
N MET A 28 4.65 14.09 -2.57
CA MET A 28 3.60 13.10 -2.80
C MET A 28 2.23 13.77 -2.90
N ASP A 29 1.92 14.72 -2.01
CA ASP A 29 0.68 15.49 -2.03
C ASP A 29 0.52 16.20 -3.39
N PHE A 30 1.56 16.91 -3.84
CA PHE A 30 1.48 17.69 -5.08
C PHE A 30 1.35 16.83 -6.35
N HIS A 31 2.04 15.69 -6.41
CA HIS A 31 2.11 14.89 -7.64
C HIS A 31 1.16 13.69 -7.68
N PHE A 32 0.79 13.12 -6.54
CA PHE A 32 0.07 11.85 -6.47
C PHE A 32 -1.38 11.98 -5.98
N ASP A 33 -1.76 13.06 -5.28
CA ASP A 33 -3.14 13.25 -4.80
C ASP A 33 -4.21 13.07 -5.88
N PRO A 34 -4.07 13.61 -7.12
CA PRO A 34 -5.09 13.42 -8.15
C PRO A 34 -5.29 11.93 -8.52
N VAL A 35 -4.20 11.15 -8.51
CA VAL A 35 -4.23 9.73 -8.82
C VAL A 35 -4.82 8.93 -7.67
N VAL A 36 -4.43 9.27 -6.43
CA VAL A 36 -4.95 8.66 -5.21
C VAL A 36 -6.45 8.90 -5.08
N LEU A 37 -6.91 10.13 -5.26
CA LEU A 37 -8.33 10.46 -5.19
C LEU A 37 -9.16 9.76 -6.28
N LYS A 38 -8.58 9.54 -7.47
CA LYS A 38 -9.22 8.71 -8.50
C LYS A 38 -9.36 7.25 -8.04
N LEU A 39 -8.33 6.68 -7.41
CA LEU A 39 -8.40 5.34 -6.82
C LEU A 39 -9.44 5.26 -5.69
N ILE A 40 -9.45 6.23 -4.78
CA ILE A 40 -10.47 6.33 -3.72
C ILE A 40 -11.88 6.38 -4.33
N GLY A 41 -12.06 7.16 -5.40
CA GLY A 41 -13.33 7.20 -6.14
C GLY A 41 -13.76 5.86 -6.73
N LEU A 42 -12.81 5.03 -7.18
CA LEU A 42 -13.09 3.66 -7.63
C LEU A 42 -13.46 2.74 -6.46
N LEU A 43 -12.75 2.85 -5.33
CA LEU A 43 -13.03 2.07 -4.12
C LEU A 43 -14.42 2.39 -3.55
N LYS A 44 -14.82 3.67 -3.51
CA LYS A 44 -16.17 4.10 -3.12
C LYS A 44 -17.26 3.50 -4.00
N LYS A 45 -17.01 3.38 -5.31
CA LYS A 45 -17.96 2.72 -6.23
C LYS A 45 -18.03 1.21 -6.01
N ALA A 46 -16.91 0.58 -5.66
CA ALA A 46 -16.85 -0.86 -5.39
C ALA A 46 -17.39 -1.23 -4.00
N LEU A 47 -17.36 -0.31 -3.03
CA LEU A 47 -17.75 -0.49 -1.63
C LEU A 47 -18.72 0.63 -1.20
N PRO A 48 -19.92 0.71 -1.80
CA PRO A 48 -20.83 1.84 -1.63
C PRO A 48 -21.36 2.01 -0.19
N ASP A 49 -21.43 0.92 0.57
CA ASP A 49 -21.95 0.92 1.95
C ASP A 49 -20.84 1.15 3.00
N CYS A 50 -19.59 1.32 2.55
CA CYS A 50 -18.46 1.54 3.44
C CYS A 50 -18.35 3.02 3.81
N ALA A 51 -18.09 3.30 5.09
CA ALA A 51 -17.83 4.66 5.53
C ALA A 51 -16.61 5.24 4.78
N GLU A 52 -16.71 6.48 4.32
CA GLU A 52 -15.65 7.13 3.56
C GLU A 52 -14.32 7.17 4.33
N ALA A 53 -14.36 7.43 5.63
CA ALA A 53 -13.19 7.40 6.50
C ALA A 53 -12.50 6.03 6.50
N ASP A 54 -13.27 4.94 6.49
CA ASP A 54 -12.74 3.58 6.47
C ASP A 54 -12.07 3.24 5.13
N ILE A 55 -12.57 3.79 4.02
CA ILE A 55 -11.91 3.69 2.71
C ILE A 55 -10.55 4.38 2.73
N PHE A 56 -10.47 5.59 3.31
CA PHE A 56 -9.19 6.30 3.46
C PHE A 56 -8.21 5.56 4.38
N TRP A 57 -8.67 5.03 5.52
CA TRP A 57 -7.84 4.21 6.40
C TRP A 57 -7.36 2.93 5.70
N GLY A 58 -8.23 2.26 4.96
CA GLY A 58 -7.87 1.09 4.16
C GLY A 58 -6.78 1.43 3.13
N TYR A 59 -6.93 2.54 2.40
CA TYR A 59 -5.90 3.03 1.48
C TYR A 59 -4.57 3.33 2.21
N HIS A 60 -4.62 3.97 3.39
CA HIS A 60 -3.43 4.25 4.20
C HIS A 60 -2.66 2.96 4.56
N PHE A 61 -3.37 1.90 4.97
CA PHE A 61 -2.72 0.61 5.27
C PHE A 61 -2.11 -0.05 4.02
N VAL A 62 -2.80 0.03 2.89
CA VAL A 62 -2.31 -0.51 1.61
C VAL A 62 -1.04 0.20 1.17
N THR A 63 -1.04 1.54 1.17
CA THR A 63 0.11 2.32 0.73
C THR A 63 1.28 2.15 1.69
N GLY A 64 1.05 2.11 3.00
CA GLY A 64 2.11 1.85 3.99
C GLY A 64 2.79 0.49 3.77
N ALA A 65 2.00 -0.57 3.55
CA ALA A 65 2.55 -1.89 3.23
C ALA A 65 3.27 -1.93 1.88
N LEU A 66 2.76 -1.21 0.87
CA LEU A 66 3.41 -1.08 -0.44
C LEU A 66 4.77 -0.39 -0.32
N MET A 67 4.83 0.74 0.38
CA MET A 67 6.06 1.50 0.57
C MET A 67 7.09 0.69 1.35
N LEU A 68 6.68 -0.02 2.40
CA LEU A 68 7.58 -0.92 3.13
C LEU A 68 8.14 -2.04 2.25
N THR A 69 7.31 -2.59 1.35
CA THR A 69 7.73 -3.60 0.37
C THR A 69 8.76 -3.02 -0.59
N LEU A 70 8.48 -1.85 -1.17
CA LEU A 70 9.37 -1.17 -2.11
C LEU A 70 10.69 -0.74 -1.46
N ALA A 71 10.68 -0.42 -0.17
CA ALA A 71 11.86 -0.03 0.60
C ALA A 71 12.90 -1.15 0.73
N ARG A 72 12.56 -2.42 0.46
CA ARG A 72 13.50 -3.56 0.42
C ARG A 72 14.47 -3.62 1.60
N THR A 73 13.97 -3.39 2.82
CA THR A 73 14.83 -3.24 4.02
C THR A 73 15.53 -4.54 4.47
N GLY A 74 15.21 -5.70 3.87
CA GLY A 74 15.71 -7.02 4.30
C GLY A 74 15.16 -7.51 5.65
N ARG A 75 14.29 -6.73 6.32
CA ARG A 75 13.74 -7.08 7.64
C ARG A 75 12.97 -8.39 7.62
N ILE A 76 12.16 -8.63 6.58
CA ILE A 76 11.34 -9.84 6.48
C ILE A 76 12.21 -11.08 6.23
N ASN A 77 13.31 -10.97 5.48
CA ASN A 77 14.27 -12.04 5.27
C ASN A 77 14.86 -12.49 6.61
N ARG A 78 15.30 -11.53 7.42
CA ARG A 78 15.84 -11.81 8.76
C ARG A 78 14.79 -12.40 9.70
N LEU A 79 13.60 -11.80 9.78
CA LEU A 79 12.54 -12.24 10.70
C LEU A 79 12.01 -13.63 10.36
N SER A 80 11.94 -13.96 9.08
CA SER A 80 11.42 -15.23 8.59
C SER A 80 12.48 -16.34 8.55
N GLY A 81 13.73 -16.05 8.96
CA GLY A 81 14.82 -17.02 8.84
C GLY A 81 15.12 -17.43 7.39
N GLY A 82 14.85 -16.54 6.43
CA GLY A 82 15.04 -16.79 4.99
C GLY A 82 13.83 -17.41 4.28
N LEU A 83 12.70 -17.65 4.95
CA LEU A 83 11.49 -18.16 4.31
C LEU A 83 10.81 -17.14 3.38
N CYS A 84 11.04 -15.85 3.62
CA CYS A 84 10.54 -14.76 2.79
C CYS A 84 11.72 -13.95 2.24
N ASP A 85 11.61 -13.53 0.99
CA ASP A 85 12.58 -12.63 0.38
C ASP A 85 11.92 -11.28 0.03
N SER A 86 12.45 -10.18 0.59
CA SER A 86 12.02 -8.82 0.26
C SER A 86 12.22 -8.44 -1.19
N ASP A 87 13.07 -9.17 -1.93
CA ASP A 87 13.34 -8.93 -3.35
C ASP A 87 12.47 -9.76 -4.30
N ASP A 88 11.70 -10.72 -3.76
CA ASP A 88 10.75 -11.53 -4.50
C ASP A 88 9.39 -10.81 -4.60
N PHE A 89 9.33 -9.87 -5.53
CA PHE A 89 8.10 -9.13 -5.80
C PHE A 89 6.97 -9.97 -6.40
N GLU A 90 7.26 -11.15 -6.97
CA GLU A 90 6.20 -12.04 -7.43
C GLU A 90 5.52 -12.72 -6.23
N ALA A 91 6.30 -13.23 -5.27
CA ALA A 91 5.74 -13.74 -4.01
C ALA A 91 4.96 -12.67 -3.23
N VAL A 92 5.38 -11.41 -3.27
CA VAL A 92 4.61 -10.31 -2.66
C VAL A 92 3.30 -10.09 -3.42
N LYS A 93 3.34 -9.98 -4.75
CA LYS A 93 2.14 -9.77 -5.59
C LYS A 93 1.08 -10.85 -5.37
N ASP A 94 1.49 -12.12 -5.25
CA ASP A 94 0.59 -13.26 -5.04
C ASP A 94 -0.25 -13.14 -3.76
N ARG A 95 0.26 -12.44 -2.73
CA ARG A 95 -0.36 -12.35 -1.41
C ARG A 95 -1.02 -11.00 -1.16
N MET A 96 -0.37 -9.92 -1.63
CA MET A 96 -0.72 -8.56 -1.24
C MET A 96 -2.13 -8.19 -1.69
N ALA A 97 -2.51 -8.50 -2.93
CA ALA A 97 -3.83 -8.14 -3.43
C ALA A 97 -4.97 -8.77 -2.60
N GLY A 98 -4.84 -10.07 -2.27
CA GLY A 98 -5.80 -10.78 -1.45
C GLY A 98 -5.86 -10.26 -0.01
N PHE A 99 -4.69 -10.04 0.61
CA PHE A 99 -4.60 -9.49 1.97
C PHE A 99 -5.26 -8.11 2.06
N MET A 100 -4.97 -7.22 1.10
CA MET A 100 -5.52 -5.87 1.07
C MET A 100 -7.04 -5.86 0.82
N ALA A 101 -7.53 -6.65 -0.14
CA ALA A 101 -8.96 -6.75 -0.40
C ALA A 101 -9.73 -7.26 0.83
N ALA A 102 -9.20 -8.28 1.52
CA ALA A 102 -9.79 -8.79 2.75
C ALA A 102 -9.80 -7.73 3.87
N GLY A 103 -8.74 -6.92 3.99
CA GLY A 103 -8.66 -5.81 4.93
C GLY A 103 -9.75 -4.75 4.70
N PHE A 104 -9.94 -4.30 3.46
CA PHE A 104 -11.03 -3.38 3.10
C PHE A 104 -12.39 -3.95 3.49
N LEU A 105 -12.67 -5.20 3.10
CA LEU A 105 -13.96 -5.84 3.40
C LEU A 105 -14.20 -5.98 4.91
N ALA A 106 -13.17 -6.22 5.71
CA ALA A 106 -13.29 -6.34 7.16
C ALA A 106 -13.58 -4.99 7.85
N ILE A 107 -12.86 -3.94 7.47
CA ILE A 107 -13.05 -2.61 8.07
C ILE A 107 -14.42 -2.06 7.68
N CYS A 108 -14.84 -2.21 6.41
CA CYS A 108 -16.15 -1.76 5.95
C CYS A 108 -17.32 -2.43 6.68
N LYS A 109 -17.18 -3.70 7.10
CA LYS A 109 -18.19 -4.39 7.92
C LYS A 109 -18.25 -3.87 9.36
N THR A 110 -17.14 -3.35 9.87
CA THR A 110 -17.02 -2.90 11.26
C THR A 110 -17.52 -1.46 11.42
N GLY A 111 -17.35 -0.62 10.38
CA GLY A 111 -17.91 0.73 10.30
C GLY A 111 -19.43 0.80 10.13
N ALA A 112 -20.09 -0.31 9.77
CA ALA A 112 -21.55 -0.41 9.62
C ALA A 112 -22.30 -0.55 10.97
N GLY A 113 -21.61 -0.43 12.11
CA GLY A 113 -22.25 -0.34 13.43
C GLY A 113 -22.95 1.02 13.63
N PRO A 114 -24.11 1.08 14.32
CA PRO A 114 -24.87 2.31 14.44
C PRO A 114 -24.11 3.33 15.30
N GLY A 115 -23.75 4.46 14.69
CA GLY A 115 -23.31 5.67 15.37
C GLY A 115 -21.79 5.83 15.53
N ARG A 116 -21.22 6.65 14.65
CA ARG A 116 -20.15 7.59 15.00
C ARG A 116 -20.51 8.95 14.45
#